data_AF-A0AAF1KFD1-F1
#
_entry.id   AF-A0AAF1KFD1-F1
#
_cell.length_a   1.000
_cell.length_b   1.000
_cell.length_c   1.000
_cell.angle_alpha   90.00
_cell.angle_beta   90.00
_cell.angle_gamma   90.00
#
_symmetry.space_group_name_H-M   'P 1'
#
loop_
_entity.id
_entity.type
_entity.pdbx_description
1 polymer ?
#
loop_
_entity_poly.entity_id
_entity_poly.type
_entity_poly.pdbx_seq_one_letter_code
_entity_poly.pdbx_strand_id
1 'polypeptide(L)'
;MNPLAKPQREGKYRDRDIDCQEALEKAFMEIAGVQSNTVVAAAGGTMSPALAALAKRAEAVGWSLEEAEVAISELAQNLLDEDAAGAGEDE
;
A
#
# COMPACT_ATOMS: atom_id res chain seq x y z
N MET A 1 -3.49 -7.62 -14.66
CA MET A 1 -3.80 -7.18 -13.29
C MET A 1 -4.02 -8.41 -12.43
N ASN A 2 -3.15 -8.66 -11.47
CA ASN A 2 -3.33 -9.78 -10.54
C ASN A 2 -4.50 -9.49 -9.57
N PRO A 3 -5.29 -10.53 -9.20
CA PRO A 3 -6.29 -10.40 -8.15
C PRO A 3 -5.62 -10.12 -6.81
N LEU A 4 -6.24 -9.27 -5.97
CA LEU A 4 -5.78 -9.02 -4.60
C LEU A 4 -6.20 -10.19 -3.70
N ALA A 5 -5.37 -10.50 -2.71
CA ALA A 5 -5.75 -11.44 -1.66
C ALA A 5 -6.91 -10.86 -0.85
N LYS A 6 -7.86 -11.71 -0.47
CA LYS A 6 -8.96 -11.35 0.43
C LYS A 6 -8.51 -11.52 1.90
N PRO A 7 -9.17 -10.86 2.86
CA PRO A 7 -8.87 -11.08 4.28
C PRO A 7 -9.07 -12.54 4.69
N GLN A 8 -8.31 -12.97 5.70
CA GLN A 8 -8.39 -14.35 6.22
C GLN A 8 -9.76 -14.66 6.85
N ARG A 9 -10.34 -13.67 7.54
CA ARG A 9 -11.68 -13.73 8.14
C ARG A 9 -12.36 -12.37 8.12
N GLU A 10 -13.68 -12.37 8.19
CA GLU A 10 -14.47 -11.15 8.34
C GLU A 10 -14.23 -10.50 9.71
N GLY A 11 -14.28 -9.17 9.74
CA GLY A 11 -14.10 -8.38 10.95
C GLY A 11 -12.66 -8.37 11.48
N LYS A 12 -12.50 -7.91 12.72
CA LYS A 12 -11.18 -7.68 13.32
C LYS A 12 -10.45 -8.99 13.61
N TYR A 13 -9.17 -9.01 13.28
CA TYR A 13 -8.30 -10.11 13.64
C TYR A 13 -6.87 -9.64 13.87
N ARG A 14 -6.10 -10.49 14.55
CA ARG A 14 -4.70 -10.19 14.88
C ARG A 14 -3.91 -10.10 13.57
N ASP A 15 -3.11 -9.06 13.39
CA ASP A 15 -2.26 -8.87 12.21
C ASP A 15 -3.06 -8.61 10.91
N ARG A 16 -4.32 -8.16 11.01
CA ARG A 16 -5.18 -7.86 9.85
C ARG A 16 -4.65 -6.68 9.02
N ASP A 17 -4.07 -5.70 9.69
CA ASP A 17 -3.35 -4.57 9.11
C ASP A 17 -2.15 -5.04 8.28
N ILE A 18 -1.34 -5.95 8.83
CA ILE A 18 -0.18 -6.54 8.15
C ILE A 18 -0.64 -7.34 6.91
N ASP A 19 -1.65 -8.20 7.06
CA ASP A 19 -2.18 -8.94 5.91
C ASP A 19 -2.73 -8.02 4.80
N CYS A 20 -3.32 -6.88 5.18
CA CYS A 20 -3.82 -5.89 4.22
C CYS A 20 -2.66 -5.26 3.44
N GLN A 21 -1.57 -4.90 4.12
CA GLN A 21 -0.34 -4.42 3.49
C GLN A 21 0.22 -5.46 2.51
N GLU A 22 0.40 -6.71 2.94
CA GLU A 22 0.91 -7.79 2.09
C GLU A 22 0.03 -8.04 0.86
N ALA A 23 -1.30 -7.96 1.03
CA ALA A 23 -2.25 -8.10 -0.06
C ALA A 23 -2.12 -7.00 -1.13
N LEU A 24 -1.71 -5.80 -0.72
CA LEU A 24 -1.63 -4.60 -1.55
C LEU A 24 -0.23 -4.37 -2.13
N GLU A 25 0.83 -4.85 -1.45
CA GLU A 25 2.24 -4.55 -1.71
C GLU A 25 2.62 -4.68 -3.19
N LYS A 26 2.36 -5.84 -3.80
CA LYS A 26 2.73 -6.07 -5.20
C LYS A 26 2.07 -5.05 -6.14
N ALA A 27 0.79 -4.79 -5.97
CA ALA A 27 0.05 -3.87 -6.84
C ALA A 27 0.46 -2.42 -6.57
N PHE A 28 0.79 -2.08 -5.32
CA PHE A 28 1.38 -0.81 -4.96
C PHE A 28 2.73 -0.59 -5.65
N MET A 29 3.65 -1.56 -5.60
CA MET A 29 4.97 -1.46 -6.25
C MET A 29 4.87 -1.32 -7.77
N GLU A 30 3.89 -1.99 -8.41
CA GLU A 30 3.59 -1.80 -9.83
C GLU A 30 3.17 -0.35 -10.16
N ILE A 31 2.40 0.31 -9.28
CA ILE A 31 1.99 1.72 -9.45
C ILE A 31 3.17 2.64 -9.17
N ALA A 32 3.89 2.42 -8.06
CA ALA A 32 5.03 3.22 -7.63
C ALA A 32 6.15 3.25 -8.70
N GLY A 33 6.44 2.10 -9.32
CA GLY A 33 7.42 1.99 -10.39
C GLY A 33 7.08 2.75 -11.68
N VAL A 34 5.81 3.11 -11.88
CA VAL A 34 5.35 3.93 -13.01
C VAL A 34 5.23 5.41 -12.62
N GLN A 35 4.89 5.71 -11.36
CA GLN A 35 4.57 7.07 -10.90
C GLN A 35 5.20 7.39 -9.53
N SER A 36 6.50 7.63 -9.49
CA SER A 36 7.26 7.88 -8.25
C SER A 36 6.71 9.05 -7.40
N ASN A 37 6.14 10.08 -8.04
CA ASN A 37 5.50 11.21 -7.34
C ASN A 37 4.37 10.77 -6.41
N THR A 38 3.71 9.65 -6.73
CA THR A 38 2.55 9.18 -5.98
C THR A 38 2.93 8.58 -4.63
N VAL A 39 4.18 8.12 -4.49
CA VAL A 39 4.73 7.55 -3.25
C VAL A 39 4.85 8.64 -2.18
N VAL A 40 5.50 9.76 -2.48
CA VAL A 40 5.67 10.87 -1.52
C VAL A 40 4.32 11.44 -1.08
N ALA A 41 3.38 11.60 -2.01
CA ALA A 41 2.03 12.06 -1.68
C ALA A 41 1.30 11.09 -0.75
N ALA A 42 1.38 9.78 -1.04
CA ALA A 42 0.73 8.74 -0.23
C ALA A 42 1.33 8.61 1.17
N ALA A 43 2.66 8.71 1.30
CA ALA A 43 3.32 8.73 2.60
C ALA A 43 2.86 9.91 3.47
N GLY A 44 2.54 11.05 2.85
CA GLY A 44 1.91 12.22 3.47
C GLY A 44 0.39 12.14 3.62
N GLY A 45 -0.23 10.98 3.39
CA GLY A 45 -1.67 10.73 3.56
C GLY A 45 -2.55 11.18 2.39
N THR A 46 -1.96 11.51 1.23
CA THR A 46 -2.71 11.94 0.04
C THR A 46 -2.74 10.84 -1.02
N MET A 47 -3.93 10.29 -1.27
CA MET A 47 -4.11 9.26 -2.30
C MET A 47 -4.22 9.84 -3.71
N SER A 48 -3.34 9.40 -4.59
CA SER A 48 -3.49 9.64 -6.04
C SER A 48 -4.70 8.88 -6.58
N PRO A 49 -5.25 9.25 -7.76
CA PRO A 49 -6.34 8.50 -8.37
C PRO A 49 -6.04 7.01 -8.58
N ALA A 50 -4.78 6.66 -8.89
CA ALA A 50 -4.35 5.28 -9.06
C ALA A 50 -4.36 4.50 -7.74
N LEU A 51 -3.88 5.11 -6.66
CA LEU A 51 -3.87 4.51 -5.32
C LEU A 51 -5.27 4.42 -4.71
N ALA A 52 -6.12 5.43 -4.92
CA ALA A 52 -7.53 5.37 -4.55
C ALA A 52 -8.28 4.25 -5.31
N ALA A 53 -7.94 4.02 -6.58
CA ALA A 53 -8.48 2.89 -7.34
C ALA A 53 -7.98 1.54 -6.80
N LEU A 54 -6.74 1.47 -6.31
CA LEU A 54 -6.21 0.28 -5.63
C LEU A 54 -6.95 0.02 -4.31
N ALA A 55 -7.18 1.04 -3.48
CA ALA A 55 -7.93 0.92 -2.23
C ALA A 55 -9.36 0.40 -2.46
N LYS A 56 -10.06 0.92 -3.48
CA LYS A 56 -11.38 0.42 -3.89
C LYS A 56 -11.38 -1.03 -4.39
N ARG A 57 -10.28 -1.48 -5.00
CA ARG A 57 -10.13 -2.90 -5.40
C ARG A 57 -9.95 -3.79 -4.18
N ALA A 58 -9.24 -3.33 -3.15
CA ALA A 58 -9.13 -4.04 -1.88
C ALA A 58 -10.49 -4.12 -1.18
N GLU A 59 -11.26 -3.04 -1.17
CA GLU A 59 -12.63 -3.03 -0.66
C GLU A 59 -13.51 -4.09 -1.34
N ALA A 60 -13.43 -4.20 -2.66
CA ALA A 60 -14.20 -5.16 -3.45
C ALA A 60 -13.90 -6.65 -3.11
N VAL A 61 -12.76 -6.94 -2.46
CA VAL A 61 -12.40 -8.31 -2.03
C VAL A 61 -12.54 -8.53 -0.52
N GLY A 62 -13.06 -7.55 0.23
CA GLY A 62 -13.45 -7.68 1.63
C GLY A 62 -12.56 -6.92 2.64
N TRP A 63 -11.57 -6.15 2.18
CA TRP A 63 -10.89 -5.18 3.05
C TRP A 63 -11.82 -4.00 3.34
N SER A 64 -11.59 -3.27 4.42
CA SER A 64 -12.23 -1.96 4.55
C SER A 64 -11.45 -0.93 3.71
N LEU A 65 -12.15 0.09 3.20
CA LEU A 65 -11.50 1.15 2.44
C LEU A 65 -10.44 1.87 3.29
N GLU A 66 -10.76 2.17 4.56
CA GLU A 66 -9.85 2.81 5.51
C GLU A 66 -8.59 1.97 5.75
N GLU A 67 -8.71 0.66 6.00
CA GLU A 67 -7.54 -0.23 6.14
C GLU A 67 -6.67 -0.23 4.88
N ALA A 68 -7.29 -0.21 3.70
CA ALA A 68 -6.54 -0.21 2.45
C ALA A 68 -5.78 1.12 2.24
N GLU A 69 -6.38 2.26 2.59
CA GLU A 69 -5.72 3.57 2.50
C GLU A 69 -4.57 3.70 3.51
N VAL A 70 -4.76 3.20 4.73
CA VAL A 70 -3.70 3.15 5.74
C VAL A 70 -2.55 2.27 5.27
N ALA A 71 -2.85 1.04 4.82
CA ALA A 71 -1.84 0.11 4.33
C ALA A 71 -1.05 0.68 3.13
N ILE A 72 -1.69 1.39 2.20
CA ILE A 72 -0.99 2.05 1.09
C ILE A 72 -0.07 3.17 1.60
N SER A 73 -0.51 3.93 2.61
CA SER A 73 0.30 5.00 3.20
C SER A 73 1.54 4.43 3.90
N GLU A 74 1.38 3.32 4.62
CA GLU A 74 2.48 2.61 5.29
C GLU A 74 3.46 2.00 4.30
N LEU A 75 2.97 1.36 3.23
CA LEU A 75 3.82 0.88 2.13
C LEU A 75 4.63 2.01 1.48
N ALA A 76 4.01 3.18 1.32
CA ALA A 76 4.71 4.35 0.79
C ALA A 76 5.77 4.90 1.74
N GLN A 77 5.51 4.91 3.05
CA GLN A 77 6.51 5.30 4.04
C GLN A 77 7.68 4.32 4.07
N ASN A 78 7.39 3.01 4.10
CA ASN A 78 8.41 1.96 4.07
C ASN A 78 9.33 2.11 2.83
N LEU A 79 8.74 2.31 1.65
CA LEU A 79 9.52 2.48 0.42
C LEU A 79 10.45 3.70 0.47
N LEU A 80 9.98 4.83 1.01
CA LEU A 80 10.81 6.04 1.17
C LEU A 80 11.92 5.84 2.20
N ASP A 81 11.64 5.13 3.29
CA ASP A 81 12.62 4.81 4.32
C ASP A 81 13.70 3.86 3.78
N GLU A 82 13.32 2.88 2.96
CA GLU A 82 14.25 1.97 2.27
C GLU A 82 15.13 2.71 1.26
N ASP A 83 14.56 3.59 0.43
CA ASP A 83 15.31 4.45 -0.50
C ASP A 83 16.30 5.35 0.25
N ALA A 84 15.90 5.92 1.40
CA ALA A 84 16.76 6.74 2.24
C ALA A 84 17.90 5.93 2.89
N ALA A 85 17.64 4.70 3.31
CA ALA A 85 18.64 3.82 3.90
C ALA A 85 19.66 3.33 2.86
N GLY A 86 19.23 3.00 1.64
CA GLY A 86 20.11 2.59 0.54
C GLY A 86 20.98 3.71 -0.01
N ALA A 87 20.56 4.98 0.12
CA ALA A 87 21.35 6.13 -0.29
C ALA A 87 22.54 6.46 0.64
N GLY A 88 22.62 5.81 1.81
CA GLY A 88 23.66 6.03 2.82
C GLY A 88 24.91 5.14 2.69
N GLU A 89 24.98 4.27 1.68
CA GLU A 89 26.11 3.32 1.50
C GLU A 89 27.18 3.79 0.50
N ASP A 90 27.06 4.99 -0.08
CA ASP A 90 27.98 5.57 -1.08
C ASP A 90 28.83 6.77 -0.53
N GLU A 91 29.34 6.70 0.71
CA GLU A 91 30.34 7.66 1.26
C GLU A 91 31.69 7.03 1.62
#